data_AF-A0A1Z4QGT8-F1
#
_entry.id   AF-A0A1Z4QGT8-F1
#
_cell.length_a   1.000
_cell.length_b   1.000
_cell.length_c   1.000
_cell.angle_alpha   90.00
_cell.angle_beta   90.00
_cell.angle_gamma   90.00
#
_symmetry.space_group_name_H-M   'P 1'
#
loop_
_entity.id
_entity.type
_entity.pdbx_description
1 polymer ?
#
loop_
_entity_poly.entity_id
_entity_poly.type
_entity_poly.pdbx_seq_one_letter_code
_entity_poly.pdbx_strand_id
1 'polypeptide(L)'
;MTNLSDAPPAEIGNNYGLRTWIEYGFKQCKNQLGWADFRCTDYHQIERWWEIVESVFLMVNLQFFGMNQTESLGHDYPDKDLLLKLRRHPWWHNISGWNNCLNNLRLLLQPYIYYCLIKPWITLFNNHYLQLGFQWLIQIMNEFLGCLVNDAQFEDLSFSSA
;
A
#
# COMPACT_ATOMS: atom_id res chain seq x y z
N MET A 1 -30.07 -7.32 -11.10
CA MET A 1 -30.50 -6.46 -12.22
C MET A 1 -29.28 -5.67 -12.66
N THR A 2 -28.90 -5.78 -13.92
CA THR A 2 -27.75 -5.08 -14.51
C THR A 2 -28.18 -4.45 -15.83
N ASN A 3 -27.56 -3.32 -16.18
CA ASN A 3 -27.76 -2.66 -17.47
C ASN A 3 -26.91 -3.31 -18.59
N LEU A 4 -26.10 -4.32 -18.24
CA LEU A 4 -25.27 -5.09 -19.17
C LEU A 4 -26.04 -6.31 -19.68
N SER A 5 -27.00 -6.09 -20.57
CA SER A 5 -27.84 -7.16 -21.13
C SER A 5 -27.07 -8.15 -22.02
N ASP A 6 -25.97 -7.70 -22.61
CA ASP A 6 -25.25 -8.44 -23.65
C ASP A 6 -23.93 -9.06 -23.14
N ALA A 7 -23.56 -8.82 -21.88
CA ALA A 7 -22.35 -9.35 -21.28
C ALA A 7 -22.54 -10.83 -20.88
N PRO A 8 -21.51 -11.68 -21.04
CA PRO A 8 -21.58 -13.07 -20.62
C PRO A 8 -21.85 -13.20 -19.12
N PRO A 9 -22.70 -14.15 -18.68
CA PRO A 9 -23.03 -14.33 -17.26
C PRO A 9 -21.83 -14.50 -16.33
N ALA A 10 -20.73 -15.06 -16.83
CA ALA A 10 -19.47 -15.20 -16.09
C ALA A 10 -18.82 -13.86 -15.77
N GLU A 11 -18.81 -12.92 -16.72
CA GLU A 11 -18.29 -11.57 -16.52
C GLU A 11 -19.16 -10.77 -15.54
N ILE A 12 -20.48 -10.89 -15.67
CA ILE A 12 -21.42 -10.30 -14.71
C ILE A 12 -21.15 -10.86 -13.30
N GLY A 13 -20.94 -12.18 -13.18
CA GLY A 13 -20.59 -12.84 -11.91
C GLY A 13 -19.29 -12.32 -11.31
N ASN A 14 -18.24 -12.20 -12.13
CA ASN A 14 -16.94 -11.64 -11.71
C ASN A 14 -17.08 -10.19 -11.23
N ASN A 15 -17.82 -9.36 -11.97
CA ASN A 15 -18.09 -7.96 -11.60
C ASN A 15 -18.86 -7.85 -10.28
N TYR A 16 -19.84 -8.74 -10.03
CA TYR A 16 -20.51 -8.79 -8.73
C TYR A 16 -19.58 -9.26 -7.60
N GLY A 17 -18.61 -10.12 -7.90
CA GLY A 17 -17.56 -10.55 -6.97
C GLY A 17 -16.68 -9.41 -6.43
N LEU A 18 -16.51 -8.33 -7.22
CA LEU A 18 -15.78 -7.12 -6.79
C LEU A 18 -16.38 -6.49 -5.53
N ARG A 19 -17.69 -6.64 -5.31
CA ARG A 19 -18.34 -6.12 -4.10
C ARG A 19 -17.77 -6.76 -2.83
N THR A 20 -17.55 -8.08 -2.84
CA THR A 20 -16.97 -8.80 -1.70
C THR A 20 -15.57 -8.29 -1.39
N TRP A 21 -14.80 -7.93 -2.43
CA TRP A 21 -13.48 -7.32 -2.28
C TRP A 21 -13.54 -5.93 -1.64
N ILE A 22 -14.47 -5.09 -2.07
CA ILE A 22 -14.70 -3.78 -1.45
C ILE A 22 -15.06 -3.94 0.03
N GLU A 23 -15.96 -4.88 0.37
CA GLU A 23 -16.34 -5.18 1.75
C GLU A 23 -15.14 -5.66 2.59
N TYR A 24 -14.29 -6.52 2.01
CA TYR A 24 -13.04 -6.95 2.65
C TYR A 24 -12.08 -5.77 2.89
N GLY A 25 -11.87 -4.91 1.90
CA GLY A 25 -11.01 -3.73 2.01
C GLY A 25 -11.46 -2.77 3.11
N PHE A 26 -12.77 -2.48 3.18
CA PHE A 26 -13.33 -1.65 4.25
C PHE A 26 -13.19 -2.28 5.64
N LYS A 27 -13.27 -3.61 5.75
CA LYS A 27 -12.98 -4.30 7.01
C LYS A 27 -11.55 -4.04 7.48
N GLN A 28 -10.57 -4.03 6.56
CA GLN A 28 -9.19 -3.74 6.91
C GLN A 28 -8.98 -2.26 7.27
N CYS A 29 -9.63 -1.32 6.58
CA CYS A 29 -9.57 0.11 6.95
C CYS A 29 -10.02 0.34 8.40
N LYS A 30 -11.12 -0.29 8.79
CA LYS A 30 -11.63 -0.24 10.17
C LYS A 30 -10.65 -0.80 11.19
N ASN A 31 -10.06 -1.95 10.89
CA ASN A 31 -9.22 -2.66 11.85
C ASN A 31 -7.77 -2.15 11.91
N GLN A 32 -7.22 -1.67 10.79
CA GLN A 32 -5.78 -1.40 10.64
C GLN A 32 -5.43 0.08 10.51
N LEU A 33 -6.34 0.90 9.98
CA LEU A 33 -6.11 2.32 9.71
C LEU A 33 -6.82 3.24 10.71
N GLY A 34 -7.58 2.69 11.66
CA GLY A 34 -8.24 3.48 12.69
C GLY A 34 -9.46 4.26 12.18
N TRP A 35 -10.12 3.81 11.12
CA TRP A 35 -11.40 4.40 10.66
C TRP A 35 -12.42 4.52 11.79
N ALA A 36 -12.47 3.49 12.66
CA ALA A 36 -13.37 3.42 13.81
C ALA A 36 -12.73 3.92 15.11
N ASP A 37 -11.63 4.68 15.05
CA ASP A 37 -11.04 5.28 16.25
C ASP A 37 -11.85 6.52 16.67
N PHE A 38 -12.75 6.35 17.64
CA PHE A 38 -13.69 7.39 18.10
C PHE A 38 -13.06 8.44 19.04
N ARG A 39 -11.74 8.60 19.01
CA ARG A 39 -11.03 9.58 19.86
C ARG A 39 -11.22 11.02 19.39
N CYS A 40 -11.64 11.23 18.14
CA CYS A 40 -11.95 12.53 17.58
C CYS A 40 -13.47 12.78 17.61
N THR A 41 -13.90 13.91 18.19
CA THR A 41 -15.31 14.28 18.30
C THR A 41 -15.68 15.54 17.52
N ASP A 42 -14.68 16.30 17.08
CA ASP A 42 -14.86 17.50 16.28
C ASP A 42 -15.03 17.12 14.80
N TYR A 43 -16.11 17.58 14.19
CA TYR A 43 -16.51 17.14 12.85
C TYR A 43 -15.45 17.47 11.79
N HIS A 44 -14.83 18.66 11.86
CA HIS A 44 -13.79 19.04 10.91
C HIS A 44 -12.55 18.13 11.03
N GLN A 45 -12.16 17.76 12.25
CA GLN A 45 -11.05 16.84 12.46
C GLN A 45 -11.39 15.40 12.02
N ILE A 46 -12.64 14.97 12.17
CA ILE A 46 -13.13 13.68 11.66
C ILE A 46 -13.01 13.62 10.14
N GLU A 47 -13.42 14.67 9.43
CA GLU A 47 -13.31 14.72 7.96
C GLU A 47 -11.86 14.59 7.50
N ARG A 48 -10.95 15.39 8.07
CA ARG A 48 -9.51 15.31 7.76
C ARG A 48 -8.92 13.94 8.08
N TRP A 49 -9.36 13.32 9.18
CA TRP A 49 -8.93 11.98 9.54
C TRP A 49 -9.36 10.94 8.49
N TRP A 50 -10.62 11.00 8.05
CA TRP A 50 -11.12 10.11 7.02
C TRP A 50 -10.45 10.33 5.66
N GLU A 51 -10.14 11.58 5.28
CA GLU A 51 -9.35 11.86 4.08
C GLU A 51 -7.98 11.16 4.11
N ILE A 52 -7.31 11.18 5.26
CA ILE A 52 -6.03 10.46 5.45
C ILE A 52 -6.23 8.95 5.35
N VAL A 53 -7.26 8.40 6.00
CA VAL A 53 -7.54 6.96 5.97
C VAL A 53 -7.84 6.49 4.54
N GLU A 54 -8.67 7.23 3.80
CA GLU A 54 -8.98 6.94 2.39
C GLU A 54 -7.76 7.08 1.49
N SER A 55 -6.90 8.09 1.73
CA SER A 55 -5.65 8.25 0.99
C SER A 55 -4.72 7.05 1.18
N VAL A 56 -4.59 6.56 2.42
CA VAL A 56 -3.80 5.36 2.71
C VAL A 56 -4.44 4.12 2.09
N PHE A 57 -5.77 3.98 2.16
CA PHE A 57 -6.48 2.88 1.50
C PHE A 57 -6.20 2.87 0.00
N LEU A 58 -6.37 4.01 -0.68
CA LEU A 58 -6.09 4.15 -2.11
C LEU A 58 -4.65 3.76 -2.43
N MET A 59 -3.68 4.28 -1.67
CA MET A 59 -2.26 3.98 -1.85
C MET A 59 -1.99 2.46 -1.76
N VAL A 60 -2.54 1.76 -0.76
CA VAL A 60 -2.35 0.31 -0.62
C VAL A 60 -2.96 -0.44 -1.81
N ASN A 61 -4.15 -0.05 -2.27
CA ASN A 61 -4.80 -0.70 -3.41
C ASN A 61 -4.03 -0.51 -4.72
N LEU A 62 -3.52 0.70 -4.98
CA LEU A 62 -2.70 0.96 -6.16
C LEU A 62 -1.43 0.10 -6.19
N GLN A 63 -0.82 -0.11 -5.03
CA GLN A 63 0.42 -0.88 -4.90
C GLN A 63 0.18 -2.40 -4.83
N PHE A 64 -1.05 -2.84 -4.56
CA PHE A 64 -1.37 -4.24 -4.28
C PHE A 64 -0.94 -5.19 -5.40
N PHE A 65 -1.17 -4.83 -6.66
CA PHE A 65 -0.87 -5.71 -7.79
C PHE A 65 0.61 -5.87 -8.03
N GLY A 66 1.33 -4.78 -8.30
CA GLY A 66 2.73 -4.94 -8.67
C GLY A 66 3.63 -5.34 -7.51
N MET A 67 3.25 -5.06 -6.25
CA MET A 67 3.98 -5.63 -5.11
C MET A 67 3.79 -7.15 -5.00
N ASN A 68 2.68 -7.72 -5.52
CA ASN A 68 2.41 -9.16 -5.49
C ASN A 68 2.86 -9.88 -6.78
N GLN A 69 2.86 -9.21 -7.93
CA GLN A 69 3.05 -9.83 -9.26
C GLN A 69 4.39 -9.49 -9.94
N THR A 70 5.53 -9.50 -9.22
CA THR A 70 6.85 -9.23 -9.84
C THR A 70 7.28 -10.21 -10.93
N GLU A 71 6.66 -11.39 -11.02
CA GLU A 71 6.97 -12.38 -12.05
C GLU A 71 6.37 -12.03 -13.43
N SER A 72 5.24 -11.29 -13.45
CA SER A 72 4.63 -10.77 -14.68
C SER A 72 5.12 -9.37 -15.06
N LEU A 73 5.80 -8.66 -14.15
CA LEU A 73 6.45 -7.39 -14.47
C LEU A 73 7.62 -7.63 -15.44
N GLY A 74 7.48 -7.09 -16.65
CA GLY A 74 8.48 -7.15 -17.73
C GLY A 74 9.89 -6.72 -17.28
N HIS A 75 10.90 -7.04 -18.08
CA HIS A 75 12.30 -6.72 -17.75
C HIS A 75 12.57 -5.20 -17.58
N ASP A 76 11.69 -4.33 -18.09
CA ASP A 76 11.84 -2.86 -18.05
C ASP A 76 11.18 -2.16 -16.85
N TYR A 77 10.75 -2.90 -15.82
CA TYR A 77 10.16 -2.26 -14.64
C TYR A 77 11.25 -1.59 -13.76
N PRO A 78 11.23 -0.26 -13.59
CA PRO A 78 12.35 0.50 -13.01
C PRO A 78 12.70 0.09 -11.58
N ASP A 79 11.73 -0.39 -10.80
CA ASP A 79 11.94 -0.70 -9.38
C ASP A 79 12.16 -2.21 -9.13
N LYS A 80 12.33 -3.02 -10.17
CA LYS A 80 12.39 -4.49 -10.04
C LYS A 80 13.55 -4.97 -9.15
N ASP A 81 14.74 -4.41 -9.32
CA ASP A 81 15.92 -4.78 -8.52
C ASP A 81 15.77 -4.37 -7.05
N LEU A 82 15.26 -3.16 -6.80
CA LEU A 82 14.99 -2.68 -5.45
C LEU A 82 13.92 -3.53 -4.75
N LEU A 83 12.82 -3.84 -5.43
CA LEU A 83 11.79 -4.74 -4.91
C LEU A 83 12.32 -6.13 -4.58
N LEU A 84 13.19 -6.70 -5.43
CA LEU A 84 13.83 -7.99 -5.16
C LEU A 84 14.74 -7.95 -3.93
N LYS A 85 15.44 -6.83 -3.70
CA LYS A 85 16.22 -6.61 -2.47
C LYS A 85 15.31 -6.47 -1.25
N LEU A 86 14.25 -5.68 -1.35
CA LEU A 86 13.27 -5.46 -0.27
C LEU A 86 12.56 -6.74 0.16
N ARG A 87 12.23 -7.63 -0.80
CA ARG A 87 11.64 -8.95 -0.52
C ARG A 87 12.52 -9.87 0.31
N ARG A 88 13.84 -9.63 0.34
CA ARG A 88 14.79 -10.36 1.20
C ARG A 88 14.80 -9.85 2.65
N HIS A 89 14.11 -8.73 2.93
CA HIS A 89 14.04 -8.19 4.27
C HIS A 89 13.31 -9.17 5.21
N PRO A 90 13.84 -9.45 6.43
CA PRO A 90 13.27 -10.48 7.32
C PRO A 90 11.80 -10.27 7.71
N TRP A 91 11.35 -9.01 7.74
CA TRP A 91 9.97 -8.66 8.07
C TRP A 91 9.06 -8.49 6.85
N TRP A 92 9.59 -8.69 5.65
CA TRP A 92 8.79 -8.62 4.44
C TRP A 92 7.82 -9.80 4.36
N HIS A 93 6.55 -9.53 4.06
CA HIS A 93 5.54 -10.57 3.89
C HIS A 93 5.38 -10.89 2.41
N ASN A 94 5.69 -12.13 2.02
CA ASN A 94 5.58 -12.61 0.63
C ASN A 94 4.18 -13.16 0.28
N ILE A 95 3.28 -13.24 1.26
CA ILE A 95 1.91 -13.75 1.06
C ILE A 95 1.06 -12.65 0.46
N SER A 96 0.29 -12.96 -0.60
CA SER A 96 -0.67 -12.04 -1.18
C SER A 96 -1.77 -11.70 -0.18
N GLY A 97 -2.12 -10.41 -0.06
CA GLY A 97 -3.16 -9.97 0.86
C GLY A 97 -3.00 -8.49 1.23
N TRP A 98 -4.13 -7.80 1.39
CA TRP A 98 -4.14 -6.35 1.61
C TRP A 98 -3.33 -5.95 2.85
N ASN A 99 -3.46 -6.71 3.95
CA ASN A 99 -2.70 -6.47 5.18
C ASN A 99 -1.19 -6.66 5.00
N ASN A 100 -0.77 -7.61 4.18
CA ASN A 100 0.65 -7.84 3.91
C ASN A 100 1.21 -6.70 3.04
N CYS A 101 0.45 -6.23 2.05
CA CYS A 101 0.81 -5.04 1.29
C CYS A 101 0.95 -3.80 2.18
N LEU A 102 -0.03 -3.54 3.07
CA LEU A 102 0.06 -2.47 4.06
C LEU A 102 1.29 -2.61 4.97
N ASN A 103 1.59 -3.82 5.45
CA ASN A 103 2.79 -4.07 6.27
C ASN A 103 4.08 -3.75 5.50
N ASN A 104 4.18 -4.21 4.25
CA ASN A 104 5.33 -3.96 3.40
C ASN A 104 5.50 -2.46 3.11
N LEU A 105 4.43 -1.74 2.83
CA LEU A 105 4.46 -0.28 2.69
C LEU A 105 4.89 0.43 3.99
N ARG A 106 4.42 -0.05 5.16
CA ARG A 106 4.88 0.46 6.46
C ARG A 106 6.39 0.25 6.64
N LEU A 107 6.93 -0.90 6.23
CA LEU A 107 8.37 -1.15 6.26
C LEU A 107 9.16 -0.16 5.42
N LEU A 108 8.66 0.22 4.23
CA LEU A 108 9.32 1.22 3.38
C LEU A 108 9.34 2.62 4.03
N LEU A 109 8.30 2.97 4.78
CA LEU A 109 8.20 4.26 5.47
C LEU A 109 9.00 4.31 6.78
N GLN A 110 9.38 3.16 7.35
CA GLN A 110 10.04 3.09 8.66
C GLN A 110 11.31 3.96 8.77
N PRO A 111 12.25 3.97 7.80
CA PRO A 111 13.45 4.81 7.91
C PRO A 111 13.13 6.30 8.10
N TYR A 112 12.10 6.80 7.40
CA TYR A 112 11.64 8.17 7.56
C TYR A 112 11.00 8.41 8.94
N ILE A 113 10.12 7.50 9.38
CA ILE A 113 9.48 7.58 10.70
C ILE A 113 10.52 7.59 11.82
N TYR A 114 11.49 6.67 11.77
CA TYR A 114 12.56 6.58 12.76
C TYR A 114 13.44 7.83 12.75
N TYR A 115 13.76 8.36 11.57
CA TYR A 115 14.46 9.63 11.47
C TYR A 115 13.68 10.76 12.15
N CYS A 116 12.38 10.90 11.90
CA CYS A 116 11.53 11.90 12.55
C CYS A 116 11.50 11.75 14.08
N LEU A 117 11.44 10.52 14.59
CA LEU A 117 11.43 10.25 16.04
C LEU A 117 12.76 10.59 16.71
N ILE A 118 13.89 10.32 16.05
CA ILE A 118 15.22 10.56 16.62
C ILE A 118 15.76 11.97 16.36
N LYS A 119 15.19 12.69 15.38
CA LYS A 119 15.62 14.05 14.97
C LYS A 119 15.78 15.02 16.15
N PRO A 120 14.88 15.09 17.15
CA PRO A 120 15.07 15.98 18.31
C PRO A 120 16.36 15.69 19.10
N TRP A 121 16.77 14.42 19.18
CA TRP A 121 18.01 14.03 19.85
C TRP A 121 19.24 14.33 18.99
N ILE A 122 19.14 14.14 17.66
CA ILE A 122 20.22 14.52 16.73
C ILE A 122 20.50 16.02 16.85
N THR A 123 19.46 16.86 16.99
CA THR A 123 19.65 18.32 17.15
C THR A 123 20.30 18.70 18.48
N LEU A 124 20.19 17.88 19.53
CA LEU A 124 20.82 18.13 20.82
C LEU A 124 22.29 17.72 20.85
N PHE A 125 22.62 16.57 20.26
CA PHE A 125 23.97 15.99 20.33
C PHE A 125 24.81 16.19 19.05
N ASN A 126 24.24 16.80 17.99
CA ASN A 126 24.90 17.09 16.72
C ASN A 126 25.61 15.88 16.07
N ASN A 127 24.96 14.71 16.05
CA ASN A 127 25.52 13.52 15.41
C ASN A 127 25.25 13.52 13.90
N HIS A 128 26.22 14.03 13.14
CA HIS A 128 26.13 14.13 11.68
C HIS A 128 26.12 12.76 10.98
N TYR A 129 26.86 11.77 11.50
CA TYR A 129 26.91 10.44 10.89
C TYR A 129 25.57 9.73 10.94
N LEU A 130 24.86 9.83 12.07
CA LEU A 130 23.52 9.25 12.21
C LEU A 130 22.53 9.93 11.24
N GLN A 131 22.60 11.26 11.12
CA GLN A 131 21.78 12.00 10.17
C GLN A 131 22.03 11.57 8.72
N LEU A 132 23.30 11.46 8.30
CA LEU A 132 23.66 11.00 6.96
C LEU A 132 23.19 9.57 6.70
N GLY A 133 23.34 8.67 7.68
CA GLY A 133 22.87 7.28 7.56
C GLY A 133 21.36 7.19 7.31
N PHE A 134 20.55 7.97 8.04
CA PHE A 134 19.12 8.04 7.79
C PHE A 134 18.78 8.66 6.44
N GLN A 135 19.45 9.75 6.05
CA GLN A 135 19.24 10.39 4.75
C GLN A 135 19.51 9.41 3.58
N TRP A 136 20.59 8.64 3.68
CA TRP A 136 20.92 7.60 2.71
C TRP A 136 19.84 6.52 2.63
N LEU A 137 19.37 5.99 3.77
CA LEU A 137 18.29 5.01 3.78
C LEU A 137 16.99 5.57 3.19
N ILE A 138 16.62 6.80 3.54
CA ILE A 138 15.43 7.48 3.00
C ILE A 138 15.57 7.67 1.50
N GLN A 139 16.75 8.02 0.99
CA GLN A 139 16.99 8.16 -0.43
C GLN A 139 16.74 6.83 -1.17
N ILE A 140 17.24 5.72 -0.66
CA ILE A 140 16.99 4.39 -1.25
C ILE A 140 15.50 4.05 -1.23
N MET A 141 14.78 4.35 -0.13
CA MET A 141 13.34 4.09 -0.07
C MET A 141 12.56 4.98 -1.06
N ASN A 142 13.01 6.21 -1.30
CA ASN A 142 12.38 7.13 -2.25
C ASN A 142 12.62 6.74 -3.73
N GLU A 143 13.58 5.86 -4.01
CA GLU A 143 13.73 5.26 -5.35
C GLU A 143 12.57 4.31 -5.67
N PHE A 144 11.82 3.85 -4.67
CA PHE A 144 10.58 3.09 -4.89
C PHE A 144 9.46 4.03 -5.35
N LEU A 145 9.26 4.11 -6.67
CA LEU A 145 8.15 4.81 -7.31
C LEU A 145 6.83 4.05 -7.18
N GLY A 146 6.94 2.74 -6.96
CA GLY A 146 5.80 1.87 -6.78
C GLY A 146 5.19 1.42 -8.10
N CYS A 147 4.25 0.50 -7.99
CA CYS A 147 3.64 -0.17 -9.14
C CYS A 147 2.50 0.69 -9.67
N LEU A 148 2.85 1.69 -10.48
CA LEU A 148 1.86 2.44 -11.25
C LEU A 148 1.11 1.47 -12.15
N VAL A 149 -0.22 1.46 -11.99
CA VAL A 149 -1.12 0.59 -12.75
C VAL A 149 -0.99 0.96 -14.22
N ASN A 150 -0.49 0.02 -15.04
CA ASN A 150 -0.64 0.11 -16.47
C ASN A 150 -2.05 -0.38 -16.83
N ASP A 151 -2.73 0.27 -17.76
CA ASP A 151 -4.12 -0.01 -18.17
C ASP A 151 -4.39 -1.51 -18.46
N ALA A 152 -3.37 -2.26 -18.88
CA ALA A 152 -3.43 -3.70 -19.14
C ALA A 152 -3.68 -4.58 -17.90
N GLN A 153 -3.50 -4.09 -16.67
CA GLN A 153 -3.70 -4.87 -15.44
C GLN A 153 -5.16 -4.92 -14.97
N PHE A 154 -6.05 -4.12 -15.56
CA PHE A 154 -7.49 -4.13 -15.26
C PHE A 154 -8.25 -5.27 -15.96
N GLU A 155 -7.72 -5.84 -17.05
CA GLU A 155 -8.39 -6.94 -17.78
C GLU A 155 -8.28 -8.29 -17.05
N ASP A 156 -7.23 -8.49 -16.26
CA ASP A 156 -6.95 -9.72 -15.48
C ASP A 156 -7.52 -9.68 -14.05
N LEU A 157 -8.51 -8.82 -13.78
CA LEU A 157 -9.26 -8.79 -12.53
C LEU A 157 -10.19 -10.02 -12.37
N SER A 158 -9.77 -11.19 -12.86
CA SER A 158 -10.37 -12.48 -12.51
C SER A 158 -9.96 -12.82 -11.07
N PHE A 159 -10.67 -12.24 -10.11
CA PHE A 159 -10.39 -12.46 -8.71
C PHE A 159 -11.02 -13.76 -8.23
N SER A 160 -10.22 -14.83 -8.17
CA SER A 160 -10.59 -16.06 -7.47
C SER A 160 -10.77 -15.76 -5.99
N SER A 161 -12.02 -15.71 -5.52
CA SER A 161 -12.35 -15.80 -4.10
C SER A 161 -12.08 -17.23 -3.63
N ALA A 162 -10.90 -17.46 -3.07
CA ALA A 162 -10.58 -18.65 -2.28
C ALA A 162 -10.35 -18.22 -0.82
#